data_AF-A0A351FN21-F1
#
_entry.id   AF-A0A351FN21-F1
#
_cell.length_a   1.000
_cell.length_b   1.000
_cell.length_c   1.000
_cell.angle_alpha   90.00
_cell.angle_beta   90.00
_cell.angle_gamma   90.00
#
_symmetry.space_group_name_H-M   'P 1'
#
loop_
_entity.id
_entity.type
_entity.pdbx_description
1 polymer ?
#
loop_
_entity_poly.entity_id
_entity_poly.type
_entity_poly.pdbx_seq_one_letter_code
_entity_poly.pdbx_strand_id
1 'polypeptide(L)'
;MNLRALLDDVLVNTYQHRELSVGKQAAWQILHGALAYQREFLVQHDGREISAVDYLLDGGAMQGWRTQRGIPLDSAGERFGLRILQDAGSKQGQGHPDQWFAVLAQCGLEANQPIVVAGETYTMEDILRQIQWDVPLNSEREYSWTLIGLTTYLPTTARWEASDGEEWSIERLVEIESSQSLDSSACGGTHRLIGIAMALNQHLAQGGKIEGVWQQADAKIQEAIMRARQYQNADGSFSTNYFARAGRSRDLSTNLGTTGHVIEFLTIAMTDEQLEQPWVRQAVTEMCELFQQTEHIPLECGKLYHAAHGLVLYRHRVHGLRSFAKKE
;
A
#
# COMPACT_ATOMS: atom_id res chain seq x y z
N MET A 1 26.88 1.15 -13.47
CA MET A 1 26.23 2.38 -12.99
C MET A 1 26.03 2.27 -11.49
N ASN A 2 26.12 3.36 -10.72
CA ASN A 2 25.88 3.32 -9.27
C ASN A 2 24.36 3.15 -9.02
N LEU A 3 23.95 2.05 -8.38
CA LEU A 3 22.53 1.74 -8.13
C LEU A 3 21.78 2.85 -7.39
N ARG A 4 22.45 3.53 -6.44
CA ARG A 4 21.85 4.66 -5.71
C ARG A 4 21.50 5.82 -6.64
N ALA A 5 22.39 6.16 -7.58
CA ALA A 5 22.16 7.24 -8.53
C ALA A 5 21.02 6.87 -9.49
N LEU A 6 21.02 5.64 -10.00
CA LEU A 6 19.96 5.14 -10.88
C LEU A 6 18.57 5.18 -10.20
N LEU A 7 18.48 4.75 -8.94
CA LEU A 7 17.26 4.87 -8.13
C LEU A 7 16.80 6.32 -7.97
N ASP A 8 17.73 7.20 -7.57
CA ASP A 8 17.43 8.61 -7.36
C ASP A 8 16.91 9.26 -8.66
N ASP A 9 17.53 8.98 -9.80
CA ASP A 9 17.13 9.50 -11.12
C ASP A 9 15.74 9.01 -11.53
N VAL A 10 15.48 7.70 -11.42
CA VAL A 10 14.18 7.10 -11.79
C VAL A 10 13.04 7.62 -10.91
N LEU A 11 13.26 7.71 -9.59
CA LEU A 11 12.25 8.15 -8.64
C LEU A 11 11.95 9.65 -8.78
N VAL A 12 12.97 10.48 -8.98
CA VAL A 12 12.78 11.91 -9.28
C VAL A 12 12.10 12.10 -10.63
N ASN A 13 12.51 11.37 -11.66
CA ASN A 13 11.88 11.47 -12.99
C ASN A 13 10.41 11.08 -12.93
N THR A 14 10.08 9.98 -12.25
CA THR A 14 8.70 9.51 -12.06
C THR A 14 7.88 10.56 -11.32
N TYR A 15 8.41 11.12 -10.23
CA TYR A 15 7.74 12.16 -9.46
C TYR A 15 7.47 13.43 -10.29
N GLN A 16 8.45 13.87 -11.09
CA GLN A 16 8.38 15.15 -11.82
C GLN A 16 7.60 15.07 -13.14
N HIS A 17 7.58 13.92 -13.81
CA HIS A 17 7.05 13.82 -15.18
C HIS A 17 5.85 12.87 -15.32
N ARG A 18 5.47 12.14 -14.26
CA ARG A 18 4.20 11.39 -14.19
C ARG A 18 3.16 12.15 -13.40
N GLU A 19 3.03 13.44 -13.70
CA GLU A 19 2.12 14.36 -13.01
C GLU A 19 0.64 13.93 -13.18
N LEU A 20 -0.12 13.99 -12.09
CA LEU A 20 -1.57 13.78 -12.09
C LEU A 20 -2.30 15.08 -11.74
N SER A 21 -3.58 15.16 -12.07
CA SER A 21 -4.44 16.29 -11.75
C SER A 21 -5.77 15.82 -11.15
N VAL A 22 -6.22 16.51 -10.11
CA VAL A 22 -7.54 16.28 -9.48
C VAL A 22 -8.70 16.41 -10.48
N GLY A 23 -8.56 17.26 -11.50
CA GLY A 23 -9.60 17.48 -12.52
C GLY A 23 -9.60 16.46 -13.67
N LYS A 24 -8.59 15.59 -13.75
CA LYS A 24 -8.42 14.62 -14.86
C LYS A 24 -8.36 13.18 -14.39
N GLN A 25 -7.74 12.93 -13.25
CA GLN A 25 -7.57 11.61 -12.67
C GLN A 25 -8.53 11.40 -11.51
N ALA A 26 -9.04 10.18 -11.40
CA ALA A 26 -9.88 9.78 -10.30
C ALA A 26 -9.05 9.55 -9.02
N ALA A 27 -9.75 9.55 -7.89
CA ALA A 27 -9.21 9.33 -6.55
C ALA A 27 -8.36 8.06 -6.49
N TRP A 28 -8.81 6.96 -7.11
CA TRP A 28 -8.05 5.71 -7.19
C TRP A 28 -6.66 5.90 -7.84
N GLN A 29 -6.52 6.73 -8.86
CA GLN A 29 -5.23 6.97 -9.50
C GLN A 29 -4.32 7.83 -8.62
N ILE A 30 -4.89 8.87 -7.99
CA ILE A 30 -4.18 9.79 -7.09
C ILE A 30 -3.70 9.06 -5.82
N LEU A 31 -4.52 8.17 -5.28
CA LEU A 31 -4.21 7.29 -4.15
C LEU A 31 -2.87 6.58 -4.33
N HIS A 32 -2.62 6.01 -5.51
CA HIS A 32 -1.39 5.24 -5.72
C HIS A 32 -0.15 6.14 -5.77
N GLY A 33 -0.27 7.36 -6.30
CA GLY A 33 0.81 8.34 -6.20
C GLY A 33 1.13 8.72 -4.75
N ALA A 34 0.08 8.91 -3.94
CA ALA A 34 0.22 9.13 -2.50
C ALA A 34 0.78 7.90 -1.77
N LEU A 35 0.54 6.67 -2.22
CA LEU A 35 1.21 5.49 -1.67
C LEU A 35 2.73 5.57 -1.88
N ALA A 36 3.18 5.93 -3.08
CA ALA A 36 4.61 5.96 -3.40
C ALA A 36 5.35 7.14 -2.75
N TYR A 37 4.75 8.34 -2.77
CA TYR A 37 5.42 9.58 -2.37
C TYR A 37 4.81 10.22 -1.11
N GLN A 38 3.85 9.55 -0.48
CA GLN A 38 3.22 9.97 0.77
C GLN A 38 2.67 11.39 0.68
N ARG A 39 2.77 12.16 1.76
CA ARG A 39 2.30 13.54 1.85
C ARG A 39 3.04 14.50 0.91
N GLU A 40 4.23 14.11 0.41
CA GLU A 40 4.96 14.89 -0.60
C GLU A 40 4.34 14.76 -2.00
N PHE A 41 3.42 13.81 -2.26
CA PHE A 41 2.87 13.62 -3.59
C PHE A 41 2.06 14.84 -4.05
N LEU A 42 2.58 15.55 -5.06
CA LEU A 42 1.93 16.72 -5.64
C LEU A 42 1.04 16.34 -6.84
N VAL A 43 -0.09 17.04 -6.94
CA VAL A 43 -1.02 16.97 -8.07
C VAL A 43 -1.39 18.37 -8.54
N GLN A 44 -1.75 18.52 -9.82
CA GLN A 44 -2.26 19.78 -10.33
C GLN A 44 -3.72 19.99 -9.97
N HIS A 45 -4.02 21.17 -9.46
CA HIS A 45 -5.37 21.66 -9.23
C HIS A 45 -5.42 23.16 -9.58
N ASP A 46 -6.30 23.55 -10.49
CA ASP A 46 -6.50 24.94 -10.94
C ASP A 46 -5.20 25.69 -11.30
N GLY A 47 -4.28 24.98 -11.96
CA GLY A 47 -3.00 25.52 -12.43
C GLY A 47 -1.92 25.66 -11.35
N ARG A 48 -2.09 25.00 -10.19
CA ARG A 48 -1.11 24.96 -9.10
C ARG A 48 -0.81 23.52 -8.68
N GLU A 49 0.42 23.27 -8.29
CA GLU A 49 0.82 22.04 -7.60
C GLU A 49 0.37 22.11 -6.13
N ILE A 50 -0.35 21.09 -5.66
CA ILE A 50 -0.79 20.93 -4.27
C ILE A 50 -0.54 19.51 -3.79
N SER A 51 -0.34 19.31 -2.47
CA SER A 51 -0.28 17.95 -1.91
C SER A 51 -1.63 17.26 -2.06
N ALA A 52 -1.62 16.06 -2.66
CA ALA A 52 -2.83 15.26 -2.82
C ALA A 52 -3.44 14.86 -1.48
N VAL A 53 -2.58 14.55 -0.50
CA VAL A 53 -3.01 14.16 0.85
C VAL A 53 -3.61 15.37 1.56
N ASP A 54 -2.91 16.52 1.60
CA ASP A 54 -3.45 17.70 2.29
C ASP A 54 -4.74 18.21 1.63
N TYR A 55 -4.80 18.19 0.30
CA TYR A 55 -6.03 18.53 -0.43
C TYR A 55 -7.22 17.66 0.00
N LEU A 56 -7.00 16.36 0.16
CA LEU A 56 -8.03 15.44 0.65
C LEU A 56 -8.43 15.75 2.09
N LEU A 57 -7.44 15.94 2.97
CA LEU A 57 -7.66 16.22 4.40
C LEU A 57 -8.42 17.54 4.62
N ASP A 58 -8.21 18.53 3.75
CA ASP A 58 -8.89 19.84 3.80
C ASP A 58 -10.28 19.83 3.12
N GLY A 59 -10.79 18.66 2.72
CA GLY A 59 -12.12 18.49 2.14
C GLY A 59 -12.19 18.74 0.63
N GLY A 60 -11.05 18.64 -0.05
CA GLY A 60 -10.95 18.69 -1.50
C GLY A 60 -11.76 17.59 -2.18
N ALA A 61 -12.31 17.92 -3.34
CA ALA A 61 -13.15 17.01 -4.10
C ALA A 61 -12.32 16.23 -5.12
N MET A 62 -12.40 14.90 -5.09
CA MET A 62 -11.80 14.03 -6.11
C MET A 62 -12.87 13.10 -6.69
N GLN A 63 -12.87 12.89 -8.01
CA GLN A 63 -13.78 11.93 -8.64
C GLN A 63 -13.53 10.54 -8.05
N GLY A 64 -14.55 9.91 -7.47
CA GLY A 64 -14.42 8.59 -6.84
C GLY A 64 -14.00 8.60 -5.37
N TRP A 65 -13.65 9.74 -4.79
CA TRP A 65 -13.58 9.90 -3.34
C TRP A 65 -15.00 9.99 -2.80
N ARG A 66 -15.49 8.88 -2.25
CA ARG A 66 -16.85 8.75 -1.75
C ARG A 66 -16.81 8.34 -0.29
N THR A 67 -17.45 9.13 0.55
CA THR A 67 -17.51 8.90 1.97
C THR A 67 -18.95 8.90 2.46
N GLN A 68 -19.16 8.31 3.63
CA GLN A 68 -20.44 8.30 4.30
C GLN A 68 -20.23 8.41 5.81
N ARG A 69 -21.10 9.16 6.48
CA ARG A 69 -21.16 9.12 7.94
C ARG A 69 -21.41 7.69 8.43
N GLY A 70 -20.61 7.29 9.40
CA GLY A 70 -20.63 6.00 10.04
C GLY A 70 -21.55 5.93 11.26
N ILE A 71 -21.21 5.04 12.19
CA ILE A 71 -21.93 4.87 13.46
C ILE A 71 -21.59 5.99 14.45
N PRO A 72 -22.44 6.27 15.44
CA PRO A 72 -22.06 7.07 16.61
C PRO A 72 -20.89 6.41 17.34
N LEU A 73 -19.86 7.20 17.68
CA LEU A 73 -18.67 6.73 18.42
C LEU A 73 -18.68 7.15 19.89
N ASP A 74 -19.60 8.03 20.28
CA ASP A 74 -19.83 8.42 21.66
C ASP A 74 -21.30 8.29 22.06
N SER A 75 -21.55 8.28 23.37
CA SER A 75 -22.89 8.17 23.93
C SER A 75 -23.76 9.42 23.72
N ALA A 76 -23.15 10.56 23.39
CA ALA A 76 -23.86 11.81 23.15
C ALA A 76 -24.42 11.88 21.72
N GLY A 77 -23.89 11.07 20.80
CA GLY A 77 -24.21 11.11 19.38
C GLY A 77 -23.61 12.32 18.67
N GLU A 78 -22.50 12.87 19.18
CA GLU A 78 -21.85 14.07 18.64
C GLU A 78 -20.67 13.72 17.72
N ARG A 79 -19.97 12.62 18.00
CA ARG A 79 -18.90 12.06 17.16
C ARG A 79 -19.36 10.84 16.39
N PHE A 80 -19.02 10.77 15.11
CA PHE A 80 -19.38 9.66 14.22
C PHE A 80 -18.15 9.08 13.55
N GLY A 81 -18.20 7.79 13.22
CA GLY A 81 -17.22 7.17 12.34
C GLY A 81 -17.30 7.73 10.93
N LEU A 82 -16.24 7.53 10.14
CA LEU A 82 -16.20 7.90 8.74
C LEU A 82 -15.98 6.65 7.88
N ARG A 83 -16.96 6.32 7.02
CA ARG A 83 -16.81 5.26 6.01
C ARG A 83 -16.24 5.85 4.74
N ILE A 84 -15.27 5.15 4.16
CA ILE A 84 -14.82 5.38 2.78
C ILE A 84 -15.43 4.26 1.94
N LEU A 85 -16.23 4.63 0.96
CA LEU A 85 -17.04 3.68 0.20
C LEU A 85 -16.20 3.02 -0.89
N GLN A 86 -16.28 1.69 -0.95
CA GLN A 86 -15.69 0.91 -2.02
C GLN A 86 -16.43 1.12 -3.35
N ASP A 87 -15.66 1.14 -4.44
CA ASP A 87 -16.16 1.27 -5.81
C ASP A 87 -15.49 0.23 -6.71
N ALA A 88 -15.67 -1.04 -6.34
CA ALA A 88 -14.98 -2.18 -6.93
C ALA A 88 -15.12 -2.22 -8.47
N GLY A 89 -14.00 -2.39 -9.17
CA GLY A 89 -13.94 -2.49 -10.63
C GLY A 89 -14.10 -1.16 -11.40
N SER A 90 -14.47 -0.05 -10.75
CA SER A 90 -14.66 1.26 -11.41
C SER A 90 -13.36 1.92 -11.87
N LYS A 91 -12.25 1.63 -11.17
CA LYS A 91 -10.99 2.40 -11.21
C LYS A 91 -11.17 3.90 -10.91
N GLN A 92 -12.27 4.27 -10.27
CA GLN A 92 -12.57 5.65 -9.84
C GLN A 92 -12.36 5.81 -8.34
N GLY A 93 -13.08 5.02 -7.53
CA GLY A 93 -12.92 4.94 -6.07
C GLY A 93 -12.04 3.77 -5.62
N GLN A 94 -11.89 3.57 -4.31
CA GLN A 94 -11.07 2.45 -3.80
C GLN A 94 -11.59 1.12 -4.31
N GLY A 95 -10.66 0.30 -4.82
CA GLY A 95 -11.01 -1.01 -5.40
C GLY A 95 -11.21 -2.08 -4.34
N HIS A 96 -10.53 -1.93 -3.21
CA HIS A 96 -10.52 -2.88 -2.09
C HIS A 96 -11.10 -2.22 -0.83
N PRO A 97 -11.65 -3.01 0.11
CA PRO A 97 -11.98 -2.54 1.45
C PRO A 97 -10.76 -1.82 2.07
N ASP A 98 -11.01 -0.69 2.73
CA ASP A 98 -10.03 0.06 3.54
C ASP A 98 -8.76 0.56 2.82
N GLN A 99 -8.73 0.52 1.48
CA GLN A 99 -7.54 0.89 0.70
C GLN A 99 -7.05 2.33 0.98
N TRP A 100 -7.97 3.30 1.01
CA TRP A 100 -7.61 4.69 1.32
C TRP A 100 -7.07 4.84 2.75
N PHE A 101 -7.69 4.16 3.72
CA PHE A 101 -7.23 4.20 5.10
C PHE A 101 -5.81 3.67 5.24
N ALA A 102 -5.50 2.55 4.59
CA ALA A 102 -4.17 1.96 4.56
C ALA A 102 -3.10 2.90 3.96
N VAL A 103 -3.43 3.63 2.88
CA VAL A 103 -2.49 4.58 2.27
C VAL A 103 -2.33 5.83 3.14
N LEU A 104 -3.41 6.38 3.68
CA LEU A 104 -3.35 7.52 4.59
C LEU A 104 -2.55 7.20 5.86
N ALA A 105 -2.70 6.00 6.41
CA ALA A 105 -1.91 5.51 7.55
C ALA A 105 -0.40 5.48 7.23
N GLN A 106 -0.03 5.15 5.99
CA GLN A 106 1.36 5.16 5.53
C GLN A 106 1.90 6.57 5.24
N CYS A 107 1.05 7.61 5.22
CA CYS A 107 1.46 9.00 5.02
C CYS A 107 1.94 9.70 6.31
N GLY A 108 2.10 8.96 7.42
CA GLY A 108 2.58 9.51 8.69
C GLY A 108 1.56 10.41 9.40
N LEU A 109 0.27 10.13 9.22
CA LEU A 109 -0.81 10.88 9.85
C LEU A 109 -1.06 10.35 11.26
N GLU A 110 -1.09 11.25 12.25
CA GLU A 110 -1.46 10.93 13.63
C GLU A 110 -2.94 10.50 13.73
N ALA A 111 -3.30 9.74 14.77
CA ALA A 111 -4.67 9.27 14.96
C ALA A 111 -5.70 10.43 15.07
N ASN A 112 -5.29 11.57 15.63
CA ASN A 112 -6.12 12.77 15.75
C ASN A 112 -6.03 13.71 14.54
N GLN A 113 -5.32 13.33 13.46
CA GLN A 113 -5.22 14.14 12.25
C GLN A 113 -6.62 14.46 11.70
N PRO A 114 -7.00 15.74 11.57
CA PRO A 114 -8.30 16.15 11.05
C PRO A 114 -8.48 15.79 9.57
N ILE A 115 -9.72 15.45 9.21
CA ILE A 115 -10.20 15.21 7.86
C ILE A 115 -11.53 15.93 7.69
N VAL A 116 -11.61 16.88 6.77
CA VAL A 116 -12.84 17.61 6.46
C VAL A 116 -13.62 16.85 5.40
N VAL A 117 -14.89 16.54 5.68
CA VAL A 117 -15.79 15.87 4.74
C VAL A 117 -17.14 16.53 4.81
N ALA A 118 -17.63 17.04 3.67
CA ALA A 118 -18.93 17.70 3.56
C ALA A 118 -19.17 18.81 4.61
N GLY A 119 -18.11 19.54 4.99
CA GLY A 119 -18.16 20.62 5.98
C GLY A 119 -18.08 20.16 7.44
N GLU A 120 -17.98 18.86 7.71
CA GLU A 120 -17.76 18.30 9.04
C GLU A 120 -16.31 17.85 9.21
N THR A 121 -15.81 17.91 10.44
CA THR A 121 -14.45 17.47 10.78
C THR A 121 -14.51 16.09 11.44
N TYR A 122 -13.85 15.13 10.79
CA TYR A 122 -13.54 13.81 11.29
C TYR A 122 -12.04 13.72 11.59
N THR A 123 -11.58 12.56 12.06
CA THR A 123 -10.19 12.22 12.33
C THR A 123 -9.81 10.87 11.74
N MET A 124 -8.51 10.58 11.63
CA MET A 124 -8.03 9.22 11.31
C MET A 124 -8.57 8.16 12.29
N GLU A 125 -8.73 8.51 13.57
CA GLU A 125 -9.35 7.63 14.57
C GLU A 125 -10.83 7.34 14.23
N ASP A 126 -11.58 8.29 13.67
CA ASP A 126 -12.98 8.05 13.29
C ASP A 126 -13.11 7.03 12.16
N ILE A 127 -12.17 7.03 11.21
CA ILE A 127 -12.07 5.99 10.18
C ILE A 127 -11.68 4.66 10.83
N LEU A 128 -10.65 4.65 11.69
CA LEU A 128 -10.17 3.46 12.40
C LEU A 128 -11.29 2.75 13.17
N ARG A 129 -12.07 3.50 13.97
CA ARG A 129 -13.18 2.95 14.76
C ARG A 129 -14.30 2.43 13.87
N GLN A 130 -14.57 3.13 12.77
CA GLN A 130 -15.56 2.68 11.81
C GLN A 130 -15.17 1.37 11.13
N ILE A 131 -13.89 1.24 10.76
CA ILE A 131 -13.33 0.00 10.19
C ILE A 131 -13.43 -1.13 11.20
N GLN A 132 -13.02 -0.93 12.47
CA GLN A 132 -13.16 -1.94 13.52
C GLN A 132 -14.59 -2.47 13.63
N TRP A 133 -15.58 -1.59 13.56
CA TRP A 133 -16.99 -1.96 13.59
C TRP A 133 -17.44 -2.72 12.33
N ASP A 134 -17.01 -2.27 11.14
CA ASP A 134 -17.45 -2.82 9.85
C ASP A 134 -16.65 -4.04 9.40
N VAL A 135 -15.56 -4.45 10.07
CA VAL A 135 -14.73 -5.61 9.70
C VAL A 135 -15.55 -6.85 9.27
N PRO A 136 -16.61 -7.28 9.98
CA PRO A 136 -17.40 -8.45 9.60
C PRO A 136 -18.17 -8.29 8.28
N LEU A 137 -18.40 -7.05 7.82
CA LEU A 137 -19.15 -6.74 6.61
C LEU A 137 -18.31 -6.94 5.34
N ASN A 138 -17.01 -7.20 5.47
CA ASN A 138 -16.12 -7.48 4.35
C ASN A 138 -16.38 -8.88 3.77
N SER A 139 -17.30 -8.96 2.80
CA SER A 139 -17.67 -10.20 2.12
C SER A 139 -16.55 -10.79 1.25
N GLU A 140 -15.57 -9.98 0.85
CA GLU A 140 -14.44 -10.42 0.02
C GLU A 140 -13.40 -11.19 0.83
N ARG A 141 -13.46 -11.10 2.17
CA ARG A 141 -12.46 -11.69 3.08
C ARG A 141 -11.04 -11.28 2.69
N GLU A 142 -10.88 -10.02 2.33
CA GLU A 142 -9.59 -9.37 2.08
C GLU A 142 -9.37 -8.28 3.10
N TYR A 143 -8.55 -8.60 4.11
CA TYR A 143 -8.20 -7.74 5.23
C TYR A 143 -6.79 -7.18 5.12
N SER A 144 -6.16 -7.30 3.95
CA SER A 144 -4.76 -6.89 3.76
C SER A 144 -4.58 -5.39 3.99
N TRP A 145 -5.42 -4.58 3.36
CA TRP A 145 -5.45 -3.12 3.56
C TRP A 145 -5.91 -2.75 4.96
N THR A 146 -6.90 -3.46 5.50
CA THR A 146 -7.34 -3.34 6.89
C THR A 146 -6.15 -3.54 7.85
N LEU A 147 -5.36 -4.61 7.70
CA LEU A 147 -4.18 -4.88 8.51
C LEU A 147 -3.13 -3.77 8.40
N ILE A 148 -2.83 -3.29 7.19
CA ILE A 148 -1.89 -2.19 6.98
C ILE A 148 -2.31 -0.96 7.80
N GLY A 149 -3.57 -0.53 7.69
CA GLY A 149 -4.04 0.64 8.43
C GLY A 149 -4.17 0.41 9.94
N LEU A 150 -4.73 -0.73 10.37
CA LEU A 150 -4.97 -0.98 11.80
C LEU A 150 -3.65 -1.09 12.59
N THR A 151 -2.65 -1.76 12.03
CA THR A 151 -1.36 -2.00 12.71
C THR A 151 -0.51 -0.74 12.86
N THR A 152 -0.80 0.32 12.10
CA THR A 152 -0.24 1.65 12.30
C THR A 152 -0.73 2.29 13.61
N TYR A 153 -1.99 2.08 13.98
CA TYR A 153 -2.63 2.78 15.10
C TYR A 153 -2.90 1.92 16.34
N LEU A 154 -2.88 0.60 16.20
CA LEU A 154 -3.21 -0.35 17.27
C LEU A 154 -2.03 -1.29 17.56
N PRO A 155 -1.88 -1.74 18.82
CA PRO A 155 -0.96 -2.83 19.13
C PRO A 155 -1.44 -4.14 18.48
N THR A 156 -0.53 -5.05 18.17
CA THR A 156 -0.87 -6.35 17.55
C THR A 156 -1.66 -7.29 18.47
N THR A 157 -1.76 -6.95 19.76
CA THR A 157 -2.61 -7.62 20.75
C THR A 157 -4.02 -7.05 20.84
N ALA A 158 -4.36 -6.03 20.05
CA ALA A 158 -5.66 -5.37 20.10
C ALA A 158 -6.80 -6.36 19.79
N ARG A 159 -7.86 -6.24 20.59
CA ARG A 159 -9.13 -6.98 20.51
C ARG A 159 -10.27 -5.98 20.62
N TRP A 160 -11.36 -6.22 19.89
CA TRP A 160 -12.54 -5.36 19.90
C TRP A 160 -13.79 -6.18 19.56
N GLU A 161 -14.96 -5.71 20.00
CA GLU A 161 -16.25 -6.22 19.53
C GLU A 161 -16.63 -5.50 18.23
N ALA A 162 -17.07 -6.24 17.22
CA ALA A 162 -17.48 -5.67 15.93
C ALA A 162 -19.00 -5.69 15.75
N SER A 163 -19.48 -5.26 14.58
CA SER A 163 -20.91 -5.15 14.27
C SER A 163 -21.71 -6.46 14.32
N ASP A 164 -21.04 -7.61 14.27
CA ASP A 164 -21.62 -8.95 14.43
C ASP A 164 -21.77 -9.37 15.90
N GLY A 165 -21.30 -8.56 16.85
CA GLY A 165 -21.27 -8.87 18.28
C GLY A 165 -20.16 -9.85 18.68
N GLU A 166 -19.28 -10.23 17.73
CA GLU A 166 -18.18 -11.15 17.98
C GLU A 166 -16.89 -10.37 18.32
N GLU A 167 -15.97 -11.03 19.02
CA GLU A 167 -14.63 -10.50 19.24
C GLU A 167 -13.77 -10.67 17.98
N TRP A 168 -13.21 -9.56 17.50
CA TRP A 168 -12.22 -9.49 16.45
C TRP A 168 -10.88 -9.01 17.01
N SER A 169 -9.79 -9.39 16.35
CA SER A 169 -8.43 -9.05 16.77
C SER A 169 -7.49 -8.93 15.59
N ILE A 170 -6.37 -8.24 15.77
CA ILE A 170 -5.30 -8.20 14.75
C ILE A 170 -4.83 -9.63 14.44
N GLU A 171 -4.64 -10.46 15.45
CA GLU A 171 -4.26 -11.87 15.30
C GLU A 171 -5.26 -12.66 14.44
N ARG A 172 -6.58 -12.47 14.65
CA ARG A 172 -7.63 -13.13 13.84
C ARG A 172 -7.58 -12.68 12.38
N LEU A 173 -7.33 -11.39 12.13
CA LEU A 173 -7.16 -10.88 10.76
C LEU A 173 -5.92 -11.48 10.08
N VAL A 174 -4.81 -11.59 10.80
CA VAL A 174 -3.57 -12.24 10.31
C VAL A 174 -3.81 -13.73 10.02
N GLU A 175 -4.57 -14.43 10.87
CA GLU A 175 -4.95 -15.83 10.65
C GLU A 175 -5.75 -15.99 9.36
N ILE A 176 -6.77 -15.16 9.16
CA ILE A 176 -7.60 -15.19 7.95
C ILE A 176 -6.72 -14.95 6.72
N GLU A 177 -5.92 -13.89 6.70
CA GLU A 177 -5.04 -13.57 5.56
C GLU A 177 -4.00 -14.67 5.29
N SER A 178 -3.44 -15.27 6.35
CA SER A 178 -2.47 -16.36 6.25
C SER A 178 -3.09 -17.63 5.65
N SER A 179 -4.38 -17.87 5.87
CA SER A 179 -5.11 -19.02 5.30
C SER A 179 -5.49 -18.86 3.82
N GLN A 180 -5.50 -17.64 3.26
CA GLN A 180 -5.95 -17.41 1.88
C GLN A 180 -4.96 -17.91 0.83
N SER A 181 -5.44 -18.33 -0.34
CA SER A 181 -4.56 -18.69 -1.46
C SER A 181 -3.98 -17.45 -2.14
N LEU A 182 -2.68 -17.46 -2.42
CA LEU A 182 -2.03 -16.40 -3.22
C LEU A 182 -2.39 -16.52 -4.71
N ASP A 183 -2.51 -17.74 -5.23
CA ASP A 183 -2.68 -18.00 -6.67
C ASP A 183 -4.04 -17.50 -7.20
N SER A 184 -5.07 -17.46 -6.35
CA SER A 184 -6.40 -16.94 -6.69
C SER A 184 -6.61 -15.48 -6.31
N SER A 185 -5.59 -14.81 -5.77
CA SER A 185 -5.69 -13.44 -5.28
C SER A 185 -5.31 -12.41 -6.35
N ALA A 186 -5.91 -11.21 -6.26
CA ALA A 186 -5.50 -10.07 -7.07
C ALA A 186 -4.01 -9.78 -6.91
N CYS A 187 -3.36 -9.34 -7.99
CA CYS A 187 -1.91 -9.07 -8.03
C CYS A 187 -1.04 -10.19 -7.42
N GLY A 188 -1.43 -11.45 -7.60
CA GLY A 188 -0.71 -12.62 -7.08
C GLY A 188 -0.66 -12.71 -5.55
N GLY A 189 -1.58 -12.03 -4.86
CA GLY A 189 -1.63 -11.99 -3.39
C GLY A 189 -0.56 -11.12 -2.74
N THR A 190 0.13 -10.26 -3.52
CA THR A 190 1.17 -9.37 -3.00
C THR A 190 0.65 -8.41 -1.93
N HIS A 191 -0.55 -7.83 -2.09
CA HIS A 191 -1.15 -6.98 -1.04
C HIS A 191 -1.41 -7.75 0.25
N ARG A 192 -1.89 -9.01 0.15
CA ARG A 192 -2.03 -9.91 1.32
C ARG A 192 -0.72 -10.10 2.04
N LEU A 193 0.33 -10.43 1.29
CA LEU A 193 1.67 -10.60 1.84
C LEU A 193 2.21 -9.33 2.49
N ILE A 194 1.95 -8.15 1.90
CA ILE A 194 2.32 -6.86 2.47
C ILE A 194 1.61 -6.63 3.82
N GLY A 195 0.29 -6.83 3.87
CA GLY A 195 -0.47 -6.68 5.13
C GLY A 195 -0.01 -7.65 6.22
N ILE A 196 0.25 -8.91 5.87
CA ILE A 196 0.82 -9.91 6.81
C ILE A 196 2.22 -9.49 7.27
N ALA A 197 3.09 -9.05 6.36
CA ALA A 197 4.46 -8.66 6.68
C ALA A 197 4.52 -7.42 7.57
N MET A 198 3.69 -6.40 7.29
CA MET A 198 3.60 -5.21 8.14
C MET A 198 3.10 -5.56 9.55
N ALA A 199 2.07 -6.41 9.66
CA ALA A 199 1.57 -6.88 10.95
C ALA A 199 2.62 -7.69 11.73
N LEU A 200 3.34 -8.61 11.07
CA LEU A 200 4.40 -9.40 11.67
C LEU A 200 5.58 -8.54 12.12
N ASN A 201 6.04 -7.60 11.28
CA ASN A 201 7.10 -6.67 11.63
C ASN A 201 6.73 -5.86 12.88
N GLN A 202 5.49 -5.36 12.93
CA GLN A 202 4.99 -4.63 14.09
C GLN A 202 4.87 -5.52 15.34
N HIS A 203 4.46 -6.78 15.18
CA HIS A 203 4.42 -7.75 16.27
C HIS A 203 5.80 -7.99 16.88
N LEU A 204 6.81 -8.20 16.04
CA LEU A 204 8.20 -8.38 16.47
C LEU A 204 8.78 -7.12 17.10
N ALA A 205 8.49 -5.94 16.55
CA ALA A 205 8.90 -4.65 17.13
C ALA A 205 8.30 -4.42 18.52
N GLN A 206 7.12 -4.97 18.79
CA GLN A 206 6.45 -4.95 20.10
C GLN A 206 6.95 -6.04 21.07
N GLY A 207 7.99 -6.81 20.69
CA GLY A 207 8.55 -7.90 21.50
C GLY A 207 7.77 -9.22 21.40
N GLY A 208 6.88 -9.33 20.42
CA GLY A 208 6.17 -10.55 20.08
C GLY A 208 7.10 -11.67 19.59
N LYS A 209 6.59 -12.90 19.58
CA LYS A 209 7.36 -14.09 19.18
C LYS A 209 6.68 -14.77 17.99
N ILE A 210 7.50 -15.38 17.13
CA ILE A 210 7.02 -16.16 15.98
C ILE A 210 6.48 -17.51 16.46
N GLU A 211 5.26 -17.50 16.97
CA GLU A 211 4.54 -18.65 17.53
C GLU A 211 3.08 -18.60 17.07
N GLY A 212 2.38 -19.74 17.03
CA GLY A 212 0.96 -19.79 16.69
C GLY A 212 0.65 -19.21 15.30
N VAL A 213 -0.29 -18.27 15.24
CA VAL A 213 -0.68 -17.59 13.98
C VAL A 213 0.50 -16.87 13.34
N TRP A 214 1.38 -16.26 14.14
CA TRP A 214 2.55 -15.53 13.64
C TRP A 214 3.58 -16.45 12.97
N GLN A 215 3.65 -17.71 13.40
CA GLN A 215 4.47 -18.73 12.72
C GLN A 215 3.89 -19.08 11.34
N GLN A 216 2.57 -19.15 11.20
CA GLN A 216 1.92 -19.39 9.90
C GLN A 216 2.13 -18.21 8.96
N ALA A 217 2.00 -16.99 9.48
CA ALA A 217 2.30 -15.75 8.77
C ALA A 217 3.75 -15.71 8.25
N ASP A 218 4.72 -15.95 9.13
CA ASP A 218 6.14 -16.00 8.76
C ASP A 218 6.40 -17.09 7.71
N ALA A 219 5.90 -18.31 7.91
CA ALA A 219 6.08 -19.41 6.96
C ALA A 219 5.58 -19.05 5.55
N LYS A 220 4.42 -18.38 5.45
CA LYS A 220 3.86 -17.92 4.18
C LYS A 220 4.71 -16.84 3.52
N ILE A 221 5.24 -15.89 4.31
CA ILE A 221 6.15 -14.86 3.82
C ILE A 221 7.45 -15.50 3.30
N GLN A 222 8.07 -16.39 4.07
CA GLN A 222 9.31 -17.06 3.68
C GLN A 222 9.12 -17.92 2.42
N GLU A 223 7.98 -18.61 2.31
CA GLU A 223 7.63 -19.35 1.09
C GLU A 223 7.51 -18.42 -0.13
N ALA A 224 6.84 -17.27 0.00
CA ALA A 224 6.71 -16.30 -1.07
C ALA A 224 8.07 -15.70 -1.48
N ILE A 225 8.95 -15.37 -0.53
CA ILE A 225 10.32 -14.91 -0.80
C ILE A 225 11.11 -15.98 -1.57
N MET A 226 11.02 -17.24 -1.14
CA MET A 226 11.69 -18.37 -1.79
C MET A 226 11.19 -18.56 -3.23
N ARG A 227 9.87 -18.52 -3.44
CA ARG A 227 9.25 -18.63 -4.78
C ARG A 227 9.61 -17.44 -5.67
N ALA A 228 9.62 -16.21 -5.14
CA ALA A 228 10.05 -15.02 -5.87
C ALA A 228 11.47 -15.17 -6.41
N ARG A 229 12.40 -15.64 -5.56
CA ARG A 229 13.78 -15.92 -5.94
C ARG A 229 13.87 -17.07 -6.95
N GLN A 230 13.11 -18.15 -6.74
CA GLN A 230 13.11 -19.31 -7.63
C GLN A 230 12.60 -18.96 -9.04
N TYR A 231 11.60 -18.09 -9.15
CA TYR A 231 10.95 -17.71 -10.41
C TYR A 231 11.43 -16.37 -10.98
N GLN A 232 12.51 -15.81 -10.42
CA GLN A 232 13.16 -14.63 -10.98
C GLN A 232 13.71 -14.96 -12.37
N ASN A 233 13.44 -14.08 -13.34
CA ASN A 233 13.93 -14.21 -14.70
C ASN A 233 15.43 -13.87 -14.77
N ALA A 234 16.10 -14.32 -15.83
CA ALA A 234 17.55 -14.14 -15.99
C ALA A 234 18.01 -12.68 -16.04
N ASP A 235 17.14 -11.74 -16.44
CA ASP A 235 17.42 -10.30 -16.42
C ASP A 235 17.28 -9.67 -15.03
N GLY A 236 16.60 -10.34 -14.10
CA GLY A 236 16.32 -9.85 -12.75
C GLY A 236 14.85 -9.54 -12.51
N SER A 237 14.02 -9.46 -13.55
CA SER A 237 12.59 -9.22 -13.41
C SER A 237 11.90 -10.37 -12.69
N PHE A 238 10.82 -10.09 -11.96
CA PHE A 238 10.04 -11.16 -11.33
C PHE A 238 8.96 -11.70 -12.27
N SER A 239 8.49 -12.91 -11.96
CA SER A 239 7.54 -13.58 -12.82
C SER A 239 6.24 -12.79 -13.00
N THR A 240 5.71 -12.80 -14.22
CA THR A 240 4.35 -12.33 -14.50
C THR A 240 3.24 -13.22 -13.91
N ASN A 241 3.60 -14.39 -13.37
CA ASN A 241 2.71 -15.22 -12.54
C ASN A 241 3.06 -15.12 -11.04
N TYR A 242 3.79 -14.07 -10.63
CA TYR A 242 4.19 -13.81 -9.25
C TYR A 242 4.92 -15.01 -8.62
N PHE A 243 4.25 -15.71 -7.70
CA PHE A 243 4.81 -16.82 -6.91
C PHE A 243 4.33 -18.20 -7.39
N ALA A 244 3.55 -18.29 -8.47
CA ALA A 244 2.95 -19.55 -8.90
C ALA A 244 3.89 -20.39 -9.81
N ARG A 245 4.61 -19.72 -10.71
CA ARG A 245 5.55 -20.34 -11.67
C ARG A 245 6.38 -19.26 -12.37
N ALA A 246 7.48 -19.65 -13.02
CA ALA A 246 8.24 -18.77 -13.89
C ALA A 246 7.41 -18.25 -15.09
N GLY A 247 7.73 -17.04 -15.56
CA GLY A 247 7.02 -16.43 -16.69
C GLY A 247 7.42 -14.97 -16.92
N ARG A 248 7.39 -14.55 -18.18
CA ARG A 248 7.74 -13.19 -18.62
C ARG A 248 6.78 -12.76 -19.74
N SER A 249 6.47 -11.47 -19.81
CA SER A 249 5.66 -10.88 -20.87
C SER A 249 6.52 -10.13 -21.90
N ARG A 250 6.00 -10.03 -23.14
CA ARG A 250 6.53 -9.06 -24.12
C ARG A 250 6.03 -7.64 -23.86
N ASP A 251 4.96 -7.49 -23.07
CA ASP A 251 4.46 -6.19 -22.64
C ASP A 251 5.25 -5.69 -21.42
N LEU A 252 5.99 -4.60 -21.62
CA LEU A 252 6.79 -3.95 -20.58
C LEU A 252 5.92 -3.45 -19.42
N SER A 253 4.68 -3.00 -19.66
CA SER A 253 3.78 -2.56 -18.58
C SER A 253 3.45 -3.71 -17.64
N THR A 254 3.22 -4.91 -18.19
CA THR A 254 2.99 -6.11 -17.38
C THR A 254 4.22 -6.49 -16.55
N ASN A 255 5.42 -6.47 -17.14
CA ASN A 255 6.65 -6.79 -16.40
C ASN A 255 6.95 -5.75 -15.30
N LEU A 256 6.73 -4.46 -15.59
CA LEU A 256 6.86 -3.35 -14.64
C LEU A 256 5.92 -3.55 -13.46
N GLY A 257 4.64 -3.82 -13.73
CA GLY A 257 3.64 -4.04 -12.69
C GLY A 257 3.99 -5.24 -11.80
N THR A 258 4.27 -6.40 -12.38
CA THR A 258 4.51 -7.64 -11.60
C THR A 258 5.83 -7.57 -10.83
N THR A 259 6.90 -7.06 -11.45
CA THR A 259 8.19 -6.86 -10.78
C THR A 259 8.07 -5.84 -9.65
N GLY A 260 7.35 -4.75 -9.88
CA GLY A 260 7.11 -3.70 -8.89
C GLY A 260 6.42 -4.22 -7.63
N HIS A 261 5.30 -4.93 -7.77
CA HIS A 261 4.56 -5.49 -6.62
C HIS A 261 5.40 -6.51 -5.83
N VAL A 262 6.20 -7.33 -6.51
CA VAL A 262 7.08 -8.28 -5.82
C VAL A 262 8.21 -7.54 -5.10
N ILE A 263 8.86 -6.55 -5.71
CA ILE A 263 9.86 -5.71 -5.03
C ILE A 263 9.27 -5.04 -3.80
N GLU A 264 8.09 -4.42 -3.93
CA GLU A 264 7.39 -3.78 -2.80
C GLU A 264 7.19 -4.74 -1.63
N PHE A 265 6.65 -5.94 -1.90
CA PHE A 265 6.54 -7.00 -0.88
C PHE A 265 7.90 -7.35 -0.26
N LEU A 266 8.93 -7.62 -1.08
CA LEU A 266 10.25 -8.01 -0.59
C LEU A 266 10.86 -6.90 0.29
N THR A 267 10.69 -5.64 -0.09
CA THR A 267 11.19 -4.48 0.67
C THR A 267 10.51 -4.26 2.00
N ILE A 268 9.34 -4.87 2.23
CA ILE A 268 8.64 -4.84 3.51
C ILE A 268 9.02 -6.08 4.34
N ALA A 269 9.12 -7.24 3.70
CA ALA A 269 9.30 -8.52 4.39
C ALA A 269 10.75 -8.88 4.75
N MET A 270 11.74 -8.43 3.97
CA MET A 270 13.14 -8.84 4.13
C MET A 270 13.90 -7.92 5.11
N THR A 271 15.01 -8.38 5.69
CA THR A 271 15.95 -7.52 6.45
C THR A 271 16.80 -6.65 5.51
N ASP A 272 17.48 -5.63 6.05
CA ASP A 272 18.33 -4.74 5.24
C ASP A 272 19.48 -5.53 4.57
N GLU A 273 20.07 -6.49 5.27
CA GLU A 273 21.13 -7.37 4.74
C GLU A 273 20.61 -8.27 3.62
N GLN A 274 19.37 -8.75 3.76
CA GLN A 274 18.74 -9.56 2.72
C GLN A 274 18.44 -8.73 1.47
N LEU A 275 18.05 -7.46 1.61
CA LEU A 275 17.83 -6.56 0.48
C LEU A 275 19.11 -6.26 -0.30
N GLU A 276 20.27 -6.33 0.35
CA GLU A 276 21.57 -6.19 -0.32
C GLU A 276 22.03 -7.44 -1.08
N GLN A 277 21.29 -8.56 -1.04
CA GLN A 277 21.67 -9.77 -1.77
C GLN A 277 21.69 -9.53 -3.30
N PRO A 278 22.61 -10.17 -4.05
CA PRO A 278 22.79 -9.90 -5.48
C PRO A 278 21.52 -10.03 -6.32
N TRP A 279 20.66 -11.00 -6.02
CA TRP A 279 19.43 -11.26 -6.77
C TRP A 279 18.38 -10.15 -6.56
N VAL A 280 18.30 -9.56 -5.36
CA VAL A 280 17.43 -8.41 -5.08
C VAL A 280 17.97 -7.16 -5.78
N ARG A 281 19.28 -6.91 -5.66
CA ARG A 281 19.94 -5.77 -6.34
C ARG A 281 19.76 -5.83 -7.85
N GLN A 282 19.79 -7.05 -8.43
CA GLN A 282 19.52 -7.26 -9.85
C GLN A 282 18.06 -6.92 -10.20
N ALA A 283 17.08 -7.37 -9.40
CA ALA A 283 15.67 -7.00 -9.60
C ALA A 283 15.45 -5.49 -9.53
N VAL A 284 16.04 -4.80 -8.56
CA VAL A 284 15.94 -3.35 -8.41
C VAL A 284 16.60 -2.62 -9.59
N THR A 285 17.73 -3.14 -10.09
CA THR A 285 18.40 -2.58 -11.28
C THR A 285 17.52 -2.73 -12.53
N GLU A 286 17.02 -3.93 -12.80
CA GLU A 286 16.08 -4.20 -13.91
C GLU A 286 14.81 -3.35 -13.79
N MET A 287 14.30 -3.17 -12.58
CA MET A 287 13.12 -2.31 -12.33
C MET A 287 13.39 -0.86 -12.77
N CYS A 288 14.55 -0.30 -12.43
CA CYS A 288 14.95 1.02 -12.90
C CYS A 288 15.08 1.09 -14.43
N GLU A 289 15.62 0.04 -15.07
CA GLU A 289 15.68 -0.05 -16.53
C GLU A 289 14.28 -0.11 -17.16
N LEU A 290 13.34 -0.85 -16.56
CA LEU A 290 11.93 -0.87 -17.00
C LEU A 290 11.27 0.51 -16.88
N PHE A 291 11.54 1.27 -15.82
CA PHE A 291 11.07 2.65 -15.69
C PHE A 291 11.57 3.54 -16.83
N GLN A 292 12.86 3.43 -17.19
CA GLN A 292 13.45 4.18 -18.30
C GLN A 292 12.84 3.76 -19.65
N GLN A 293 12.71 2.45 -19.90
CA GLN A 293 12.15 1.93 -21.15
C GLN A 293 10.66 2.29 -21.34
N THR A 294 9.94 2.53 -20.23
CA THR A 294 8.52 2.86 -20.25
C THR A 294 8.23 4.35 -20.12
N GLU A 295 9.25 5.22 -20.08
CA GLU A 295 9.13 6.67 -19.87
C GLU A 295 8.08 7.32 -20.78
N HIS A 296 8.07 6.96 -22.07
CA HIS A 296 7.14 7.51 -23.07
C HIS A 296 5.82 6.73 -23.20
N ILE A 297 5.63 5.66 -22.41
CA ILE A 297 4.46 4.79 -22.48
C ILE A 297 3.46 5.24 -21.41
N PRO A 298 2.17 5.47 -21.76
CA PRO A 298 1.12 5.62 -20.76
C PRO A 298 0.99 4.34 -19.94
N LEU A 299 1.20 4.44 -18.63
CA LEU A 299 1.08 3.33 -17.71
C LEU A 299 -0.17 3.48 -16.85
N GLU A 300 -0.76 2.35 -16.51
CA GLU A 300 -1.79 2.25 -15.50
C GLU A 300 -1.19 2.67 -14.14
N CYS A 301 -1.82 3.62 -13.43
CA CYS A 301 -1.32 4.23 -12.20
C CYS A 301 -1.04 3.21 -11.09
N GLY A 302 -1.89 2.20 -10.91
CA GLY A 302 -1.69 1.15 -9.92
C GLY A 302 -0.36 0.42 -10.14
N LYS A 303 -0.13 -0.08 -11.37
CA LYS A 303 1.16 -0.70 -11.74
C LYS A 303 2.35 0.24 -11.55
N LEU A 304 2.23 1.48 -12.03
CA LEU A 304 3.31 2.46 -12.01
C LEU A 304 3.75 2.79 -10.58
N TYR A 305 2.81 3.14 -9.71
CA TYR A 305 3.16 3.65 -8.40
C TYR A 305 3.38 2.55 -7.36
N HIS A 306 2.82 1.33 -7.50
CA HIS A 306 3.30 0.20 -6.70
C HIS A 306 4.77 -0.11 -7.00
N ALA A 307 5.16 -0.06 -8.28
CA ALA A 307 6.56 -0.19 -8.66
C ALA A 307 7.43 0.94 -8.10
N ALA A 308 6.94 2.18 -8.14
CA ALA A 308 7.65 3.33 -7.58
C ALA A 308 7.79 3.20 -6.06
N HIS A 309 6.71 2.80 -5.36
CA HIS A 309 6.70 2.62 -3.92
C HIS A 309 7.71 1.56 -3.48
N GLY A 310 7.78 0.40 -4.14
CA GLY A 310 8.81 -0.59 -3.86
C GLY A 310 10.24 -0.04 -4.02
N LEU A 311 10.49 0.78 -5.05
CA LEU A 311 11.79 1.45 -5.22
C LEU A 311 12.06 2.51 -4.14
N VAL A 312 11.05 3.28 -3.72
CA VAL A 312 11.16 4.26 -2.62
C VAL A 312 11.54 3.54 -1.33
N LEU A 313 10.82 2.48 -0.97
CA LEU A 313 11.09 1.69 0.24
C LEU A 313 12.50 1.09 0.21
N TYR A 314 12.90 0.46 -0.90
CA TYR A 314 14.26 -0.05 -1.06
C TYR A 314 15.30 1.07 -0.90
N ARG A 315 15.07 2.21 -1.54
CA ARG A 315 15.99 3.35 -1.53
C ARG A 315 16.16 3.93 -0.13
N HIS A 316 15.08 4.01 0.64
CA HIS A 316 15.10 4.49 2.01
C HIS A 316 15.83 3.52 2.94
N ARG A 317 15.55 2.22 2.84
CA ARG A 317 16.17 1.20 3.70
C ARG A 317 17.66 1.01 3.42
N VAL A 318 18.05 0.87 2.15
CA VAL A 318 19.43 0.52 1.78
C VAL A 318 20.35 1.75 1.64
N HIS A 319 19.80 2.93 1.38
CA HIS A 319 20.60 4.14 1.10
C HIS A 319 20.18 5.38 1.91
N GLY A 320 19.28 5.21 2.88
CA GLY A 320 18.78 6.27 3.76
C GLY A 320 17.63 7.09 3.15
N LEU A 321 16.90 7.79 4.02
CA LEU A 321 15.75 8.60 3.65
C LEU A 321 16.07 9.66 2.59
N ARG A 322 15.10 9.89 1.70
CA ARG A 322 15.17 10.90 0.65
C ARG A 322 13.77 11.48 0.41
N SER A 323 13.71 12.81 0.37
CA SER A 323 12.57 13.58 -0.14
C SER A 323 12.67 13.69 -1.67
N PHE A 324 11.53 13.62 -2.34
CA PHE A 324 11.42 13.70 -3.81
C PHE A 324 10.76 14.99 -4.28
N ALA A 325 10.14 15.73 -3.37
CA ALA A 325 9.69 17.09 -3.61
C ALA A 325 10.85 17.98 -4.08
N LYS A 326 10.54 18.93 -4.97
CA LYS A 326 11.49 20.00 -5.32
C LYS A 326 11.77 20.78 -4.03
N LYS A 327 13.04 20.88 -3.64
CA LYS A 327 13.45 21.87 -2.65
C LYS A 327 13.35 23.23 -3.32
N GLU A 328 12.53 24.11 -2.76
CA GLU A 328 12.55 25.55 -3.07
C GLU A 328 13.93 26.16 -2.77
#